data_AF-A0A536KRF7-F1
#
_entry.id   AF-A0A536KRF7-F1
#
_cell.length_a   1.000
_cell.length_b   1.000
_cell.length_c   1.000
_cell.angle_alpha   90.00
_cell.angle_beta   90.00
_cell.angle_gamma   90.00
#
_symmetry.space_group_name_H-M   'P 1'
#
loop_
_entity.id
_entity.type
_entity.pdbx_description
1 polymer ?
#
loop_
_entity_poly.entity_id
_entity_poly.type
_entity_poly.pdbx_seq_one_letter_code
_entity_poly.pdbx_strand_id
1 'polypeptide(L)'
;MSLYGIIADLRREHPTPAAMQTLDMVVAELGRTRDNLKEAVANVEGKPLPPGGKPLLDELVERARRDGVYDLDYGPDPYDKPPPEPLDEGTAGIGALLAISSVAGVALAIVAVIVGLNAIFSSGSG
;
A
#
# COMPACT_ATOMS: atom_id res chain seq x y z
N MET A 1 15.80 -24.62 -0.32
CA MET A 1 14.91 -24.63 -1.50
C MET A 1 14.30 -23.25 -1.64
N SER A 2 14.06 -22.73 -2.85
CA SER A 2 13.29 -21.48 -3.03
C SER A 2 11.83 -21.79 -3.37
N LEU A 3 10.94 -20.82 -3.15
CA LEU A 3 9.51 -20.95 -3.42
C LEU A 3 9.24 -21.29 -4.91
N TYR A 4 9.95 -20.62 -5.81
CA TYR A 4 9.93 -20.91 -7.25
C TYR A 4 10.46 -22.30 -7.59
N GLY A 5 11.42 -22.83 -6.81
CA GLY A 5 11.90 -24.20 -6.95
C GLY A 5 10.82 -25.23 -6.61
N ILE A 6 10.08 -25.02 -5.52
CA ILE A 6 8.96 -25.88 -5.12
C ILE A 6 7.86 -25.86 -6.20
N ILE A 7 7.54 -24.67 -6.73
CA ILE A 7 6.58 -24.53 -7.84
C ILE A 7 7.08 -25.27 -9.10
N ALA A 8 8.36 -25.15 -9.44
CA ALA A 8 8.93 -25.84 -10.59
C ALA A 8 8.85 -27.37 -10.46
N ASP A 9 9.05 -27.90 -9.25
CA ASP A 9 8.91 -29.33 -8.99
C ASP A 9 7.46 -29.79 -9.06
N LEU A 10 6.52 -29.03 -8.49
CA LEU A 10 5.08 -29.31 -8.63
C LEU A 10 4.61 -29.31 -10.10
N ARG A 11 5.16 -28.43 -10.95
CA ARG A 11 4.87 -28.44 -12.40
C ARG A 11 5.37 -29.71 -13.09
N ARG A 12 6.50 -30.26 -12.65
CA ARG A 12 7.06 -31.50 -13.20
C ARG A 12 6.27 -32.73 -12.74
N GLU A 13 5.85 -32.72 -11.48
CA GLU A 13 5.10 -33.83 -10.87
C GLU A 13 3.65 -33.88 -11.34
N HIS A 14 3.05 -32.71 -11.59
CA HIS A 14 1.66 -32.58 -12.06
C HIS A 14 1.60 -31.89 -13.43
N PRO A 15 2.00 -32.54 -14.53
CA PRO A 15 2.04 -31.95 -15.88
C PRO A 15 0.65 -31.90 -16.52
N THR A 16 -0.33 -31.30 -15.82
CA THR A 16 -1.71 -31.15 -16.29
C THR A 16 -2.03 -29.67 -16.51
N PRO A 17 -2.90 -29.33 -17.49
CA PRO A 17 -3.28 -27.94 -17.75
C PRO A 17 -3.89 -27.24 -16.52
N ALA A 18 -4.71 -27.96 -15.74
CA ALA A 18 -5.34 -27.43 -14.54
C ALA A 18 -4.34 -27.11 -13.42
N ALA A 19 -3.32 -27.97 -13.24
CA ALA A 19 -2.26 -27.75 -12.27
C ALA A 19 -1.38 -26.56 -12.67
N MET A 20 -0.99 -26.47 -13.95
CA MET A 20 -0.22 -25.34 -14.47
C MET A 20 -0.95 -24.02 -14.27
N GLN A 21 -2.25 -23.98 -14.61
CA GLN A 21 -3.09 -22.80 -14.40
C GLN A 21 -3.18 -22.39 -12.93
N THR A 22 -3.34 -23.36 -12.01
CA THR A 22 -3.37 -23.08 -10.57
C THR A 22 -2.04 -22.48 -10.10
N LEU A 23 -0.91 -23.05 -10.53
CA LEU A 23 0.42 -22.57 -10.17
C LEU A 23 0.73 -21.20 -10.81
N ASP A 24 0.24 -20.93 -12.02
CA ASP A 24 0.35 -19.62 -12.66
C ASP A 24 -0.45 -18.55 -11.89
N MET A 25 -1.66 -18.90 -11.40
CA MET A 25 -2.43 -18.00 -10.53
C MET A 25 -1.68 -17.67 -9.24
N VAL A 26 -1.03 -18.66 -8.61
CA VAL A 26 -0.20 -18.43 -7.42
C VAL A 26 0.99 -17.54 -7.75
N VAL A 27 1.73 -17.79 -8.83
CA VAL A 27 2.87 -16.95 -9.24
C VAL A 27 2.43 -15.50 -9.50
N ALA A 28 1.27 -15.31 -10.12
CA ALA A 28 0.72 -13.97 -10.33
C ALA A 28 0.39 -13.26 -9.01
N GLU A 29 -0.12 -13.97 -8.00
CA GLU A 29 -0.37 -13.40 -6.67
C GLU A 29 0.91 -13.20 -5.86
N LEU A 30 1.91 -14.07 -6.01
CA LEU A 30 3.23 -13.89 -5.39
C LEU A 30 3.88 -12.57 -5.84
N GLY A 31 3.75 -12.21 -7.11
CA GLY A 31 4.22 -10.90 -7.60
C GLY A 31 3.51 -9.70 -6.96
N ARG A 32 2.25 -9.87 -6.53
CA ARG A 32 1.48 -8.82 -5.82
C ARG A 32 1.75 -8.78 -4.32
N THR A 33 2.10 -9.93 -3.74
CA THR A 33 2.31 -10.13 -2.29
C THR A 33 3.79 -10.21 -1.93
N ARG A 34 4.68 -9.78 -2.85
CA ARG A 34 6.14 -9.71 -2.64
C ARG A 34 6.73 -11.05 -2.20
N ASP A 35 6.34 -12.09 -2.92
CA ASP A 35 6.73 -13.48 -2.67
C ASP A 35 6.27 -14.05 -1.31
N ASN A 36 5.31 -13.40 -0.63
CA ASN A 36 4.66 -13.97 0.56
C ASN A 36 3.59 -14.99 0.14
N LEU A 37 3.90 -16.27 0.25
CA LEU A 37 3.00 -17.35 -0.16
C LEU A 37 1.74 -17.45 0.69
N LYS A 38 1.81 -17.13 1.99
CA LYS A 38 0.64 -17.13 2.87
C LYS A 38 -0.43 -16.15 2.38
N GLU A 39 -0.04 -14.92 2.05
CA GLU A 39 -0.94 -13.93 1.47
C GLU A 39 -1.39 -14.32 0.06
N ALA A 40 -0.48 -14.81 -0.77
CA ALA A 40 -0.81 -15.25 -2.13
C ALA A 40 -1.88 -16.36 -2.12
N VAL A 41 -1.73 -17.37 -1.26
CA VAL A 41 -2.69 -18.47 -1.14
C VAL A 41 -4.04 -17.96 -0.63
N ALA A 42 -4.07 -17.09 0.38
CA ALA A 42 -5.31 -16.49 0.85
C ALA A 42 -6.07 -15.74 -0.26
N ASN A 43 -5.35 -15.04 -1.13
CA ASN A 43 -5.93 -14.33 -2.28
C ASN A 43 -6.39 -15.29 -3.40
N VAL A 44 -5.69 -16.42 -3.59
CA VAL A 44 -6.03 -17.44 -4.59
C VAL A 44 -7.23 -18.28 -4.14
N GLU A 45 -7.36 -18.61 -2.85
CA GLU A 45 -8.51 -19.36 -2.31
C GLU A 45 -9.85 -18.62 -2.49
N GLY A 46 -9.83 -17.29 -2.55
CA GLY A 46 -10.99 -16.47 -2.86
C GLY A 46 -11.41 -16.49 -4.34
N LYS A 47 -10.66 -17.16 -5.22
CA LYS A 47 -10.89 -17.19 -6.68
C LYS A 47 -11.38 -18.57 -7.13
N PRO A 48 -12.11 -18.65 -8.26
CA PRO A 48 -12.48 -19.94 -8.83
C PRO A 48 -11.22 -20.73 -9.23
N LEU A 49 -11.00 -21.86 -8.57
CA LEU A 49 -9.86 -22.73 -8.84
C LEU A 49 -10.18 -23.75 -9.95
N PRO A 50 -9.20 -24.11 -10.79
CA PRO A 50 -9.31 -25.24 -11.69
C PRO A 50 -9.59 -26.55 -10.93
N PRO A 51 -10.21 -27.56 -11.57
CA PRO A 51 -10.46 -28.85 -10.94
C PRO A 51 -9.13 -29.50 -10.52
N GLY A 52 -9.04 -29.90 -9.25
CA GLY A 52 -7.80 -30.44 -8.67
C GLY A 52 -6.79 -29.36 -8.23
N GLY A 53 -7.11 -28.06 -8.33
CA GLY A 53 -6.23 -26.99 -7.88
C GLY A 53 -6.05 -26.93 -6.35
N LYS A 54 -7.10 -27.24 -5.59
CA LYS A 54 -7.04 -27.23 -4.12
C LYS A 54 -5.99 -28.19 -3.52
N PRO A 55 -5.98 -29.49 -3.85
CA PRO A 55 -4.94 -30.38 -3.33
C PRO A 55 -3.52 -29.98 -3.75
N LEU A 56 -3.37 -29.35 -4.93
CA LEU A 56 -2.09 -28.83 -5.38
C LEU A 56 -1.61 -27.61 -4.56
N LEU A 57 -2.54 -26.72 -4.18
CA LEU A 57 -2.25 -25.61 -3.27
C LEU A 57 -1.87 -26.12 -1.88
N ASP A 58 -2.60 -27.12 -1.37
CA ASP A 58 -2.29 -27.72 -0.06
C ASP A 58 -0.88 -28.32 -0.06
N GLU A 59 -0.49 -29.02 -1.13
CA GLU A 59 0.85 -29.58 -1.29
C GLU A 59 1.94 -28.50 -1.39
N LEU A 60 1.68 -27.42 -2.14
CA LEU A 60 2.58 -26.25 -2.21
C LEU A 60 2.79 -25.62 -0.82
N VAL A 61 1.70 -25.44 -0.06
CA VAL A 61 1.74 -24.89 1.30
C VAL A 61 2.52 -25.79 2.22
N GLU A 62 2.31 -27.10 2.17
CA GLU A 62 3.02 -28.06 3.01
C GLU A 62 4.53 -28.03 2.73
N ARG A 63 4.94 -28.09 1.46
CA ARG A 63 6.35 -28.03 1.07
C ARG A 63 6.99 -26.70 1.46
N ALA A 64 6.30 -25.58 1.22
CA ALA A 64 6.79 -24.26 1.59
C ALA A 64 6.94 -24.07 3.10
N ARG A 65 6.04 -24.64 3.91
CA ARG A 65 6.17 -24.63 5.38
C ARG A 65 7.36 -25.47 5.84
N ARG A 66 7.54 -26.66 5.26
CA ARG A 66 8.66 -27.55 5.56
C ARG A 66 10.00 -26.87 5.29
N ASP A 67 10.08 -26.08 4.23
CA ASP A 67 11.29 -25.38 3.80
C ASP A 67 11.44 -23.98 4.42
N GLY A 68 10.50 -23.56 5.28
CA GLY A 68 10.55 -22.26 5.98
C GLY A 68 10.30 -21.04 5.10
N VAL A 69 9.72 -21.22 3.90
CA VAL A 69 9.49 -20.15 2.91
C VAL A 69 8.02 -19.73 2.80
N TYR A 70 7.14 -20.26 3.65
CA TYR A 70 5.70 -20.01 3.58
C TYR A 70 5.27 -18.57 3.90
N ASP A 71 5.89 -17.94 4.90
CA ASP A 71 5.52 -16.62 5.41
C ASP A 71 6.76 -15.71 5.46
N LEU A 72 7.38 -15.52 4.29
CA LEU A 72 8.53 -14.62 4.16
C LEU A 72 8.03 -13.17 4.21
N ASP A 73 8.50 -12.42 5.19
CA ASP A 73 8.31 -10.98 5.28
C ASP A 73 9.63 -10.29 4.88
N TYR A 74 9.60 -9.58 3.75
CA TYR A 74 10.75 -8.83 3.24
C TYR A 74 10.78 -7.38 3.78
N GLY A 75 9.91 -7.02 4.72
CA GLY A 75 9.81 -5.66 5.28
C GLY A 75 9.20 -4.67 4.29
N PRO A 76 9.07 -3.38 4.64
CA PRO A 76 8.45 -2.37 3.77
C PRO A 76 9.19 -2.23 2.42
N ASP A 77 8.45 -1.96 1.34
CA ASP A 77 9.03 -1.82 0.01
C ASP A 77 9.91 -0.54 -0.02
N PRO A 78 11.22 -0.65 -0.29
CA PRO A 78 12.10 0.51 -0.37
C PRO A 78 11.74 1.46 -1.52
N TYR A 79 10.92 1.02 -2.48
CA TYR A 79 10.47 1.80 -3.64
C TYR A 79 9.01 2.26 -3.55
N ASP A 80 8.30 2.00 -2.45
CA ASP A 80 6.90 2.42 -2.25
C ASP A 80 6.76 3.95 -2.19
N LYS A 81 7.85 4.64 -1.82
CA LYS A 81 7.92 6.09 -1.83
C LYS A 81 8.48 6.55 -3.17
N PRO A 82 7.72 7.38 -3.93
CA PRO A 82 8.30 8.11 -5.05
C PRO A 82 9.58 8.80 -4.55
N PRO A 83 10.67 8.82 -5.34
CA PRO A 83 11.80 9.69 -5.03
C PRO A 83 11.22 11.08 -4.73
N PRO A 84 11.59 11.73 -3.62
CA PRO A 84 11.12 13.07 -3.36
C PRO A 84 11.53 13.91 -4.57
N GLU A 85 10.55 14.37 -5.35
CA GLU A 85 10.82 15.32 -6.41
C GLU A 85 11.50 16.50 -5.73
N PRO A 86 12.69 16.94 -6.19
CA PRO A 86 13.24 18.19 -5.71
C PRO A 86 12.19 19.25 -6.03
N LEU A 87 11.56 19.80 -4.99
CA LEU A 87 10.70 20.96 -5.14
C LEU A 87 11.55 22.00 -5.86
N ASP A 88 11.11 22.41 -7.04
CA ASP A 88 11.70 23.56 -7.72
C ASP A 88 11.71 24.71 -6.70
N GLU A 89 12.86 25.34 -6.49
CA GLU A 89 13.08 26.33 -5.41
C GLU A 89 12.04 27.47 -5.50
N GLY A 90 11.49 27.72 -6.69
CA GLY A 90 10.37 28.62 -6.94
C GLY A 90 9.05 28.20 -6.28
N THR A 91 8.69 26.91 -6.25
CA THR A 91 7.46 26.42 -5.63
C THR A 91 7.49 26.53 -4.11
N ALA A 92 8.66 26.27 -3.50
CA ALA A 92 8.85 26.46 -2.06
C ALA A 92 8.70 27.94 -1.65
N GLY A 93 9.22 28.87 -2.47
CA GLY A 93 9.07 30.31 -2.25
C GLY A 93 7.62 30.80 -2.30
N ILE A 94 6.82 30.29 -3.25
CA ILE A 94 5.39 30.64 -3.36
C ILE A 94 4.60 30.12 -2.16
N GLY A 95 4.87 28.88 -1.73
CA GLY A 95 4.23 28.30 -0.54
C GLY A 95 4.46 29.12 0.73
N ALA A 96 5.69 29.60 0.93
CA ALA A 96 6.03 30.45 2.08
C ALA A 96 5.33 31.82 2.04
N LEU A 97 5.25 32.47 0.87
CA LEU A 97 4.56 33.76 0.72
C LEU A 97 3.05 33.65 0.95
N LEU A 98 2.42 32.55 0.52
CA LEU A 98 1.01 32.28 0.78
C LEU A 98 0.73 32.03 2.28
N ALA A 99 1.63 31.32 2.97
CA ALA A 99 1.52 31.12 4.42
C ALA A 99 1.65 32.44 5.20
N ILE A 100 2.57 33.33 4.80
CA ILE A 100 2.76 34.62 5.47
C ILE A 100 1.57 35.56 5.23
N SER A 101 1.08 35.63 3.98
CA SER A 101 -0.05 36.51 3.62
C SER A 101 -1.36 36.09 4.28
N SER A 102 -1.60 34.78 4.45
CA SER A 102 -2.78 34.27 5.16
C SER A 102 -2.78 34.63 6.65
N VAL A 103 -1.62 34.55 7.32
CA VAL A 103 -1.51 34.96 8.74
C VAL A 103 -1.80 36.45 8.93
N ALA A 104 -1.28 37.31 8.04
CA ALA A 104 -1.54 38.74 8.10
C ALA A 104 -3.04 39.07 7.91
N GLY A 105 -3.71 38.40 6.98
CA GLY A 105 -5.16 38.57 6.75
C GLY A 105 -6.00 38.16 7.97
N VAL A 106 -5.68 37.03 8.60
CA VAL A 106 -6.38 36.55 9.81
C VAL A 106 -6.17 37.52 10.97
N ALA A 107 -4.96 38.03 11.18
CA ALA A 107 -4.68 38.99 12.25
C ALA A 107 -5.48 40.30 12.09
N LEU A 108 -5.55 40.84 10.87
CA LEU A 108 -6.33 42.04 10.57
C LEU A 108 -7.83 41.81 10.79
N ALA A 109 -8.36 40.64 10.39
CA ALA A 109 -9.76 40.30 10.61
C ALA A 109 -10.11 40.23 12.11
N ILE A 110 -9.24 39.64 12.94
CA ILE A 110 -9.43 39.57 14.39
C ILE A 110 -9.47 40.99 15.00
N VAL A 111 -8.53 41.86 14.62
CA VAL A 111 -8.49 43.24 15.10
C VAL A 111 -9.76 44.00 14.72
N ALA A 112 -10.21 43.86 13.47
CA ALA A 112 -11.44 44.52 13.01
C ALA A 112 -12.68 44.07 13.80
N VAL A 113 -12.79 42.78 14.12
CA VAL A 113 -13.88 42.25 14.96
C VAL A 113 -13.84 42.83 16.37
N ILE A 114 -12.66 42.88 17.00
CA ILE A 114 -12.52 43.45 18.36
C ILE A 114 -12.89 44.93 18.38
N VAL A 115 -12.40 45.72 17.43
CA VAL A 115 -12.70 47.15 17.33
C VAL A 115 -14.19 47.38 17.08
N GLY A 116 -14.79 46.62 16.16
CA GLY A 116 -16.23 46.72 15.86
C GLY A 116 -17.11 46.39 17.08
N LEU A 117 -16.80 45.29 17.79
CA LEU A 117 -17.51 44.93 19.02
C LEU A 117 -17.35 46.01 20.10
N ASN A 118 -16.13 46.51 20.33
CA ASN A 118 -15.87 47.52 21.35
C ASN A 118 -16.63 48.83 21.06
N ALA A 119 -16.69 49.26 19.79
CA ALA A 119 -17.44 50.44 19.38
C ALA A 119 -18.95 50.32 19.65
N ILE A 120 -19.53 49.13 19.43
CA ILE A 120 -20.94 48.86 19.74
C ILE A 120 -21.20 48.93 21.25
N PHE A 121 -20.35 48.29 22.06
CA PHE A 121 -20.51 48.28 23.52
C PHE A 121 -20.24 49.65 24.17
N SER A 122 -19.29 50.45 23.65
CA SER A 122 -19.02 51.79 24.16
C SER A 122 -20.06 52.82 23.74
N SER A 123 -20.76 52.60 22.62
CA SER A 123 -21.85 53.47 22.12
C SER A 123 -23.19 53.19 22.83
N GLY A 124 -23.36 52.02 23.44
CA GLY A 124 -24.59 51.63 24.15
C GLY A 124 -24.67 52.05 25.63
N SER A 125 -23.72 52.83 26.16
CA SER A 125 -23.73 53.34 27.55
C SER A 125 -23.97 54.85 27.65
N GLY A 126 -24.59 55.47 26.64
CA GLY A 126 -25.00 56.88 26.64
C GLY A 126 -26.50 57.05 26.90
#